data_AF-A0A935NZ43-F1
#
_entry.id   AF-A0A935NZ43-F1
#
_cell.length_a   1.000
_cell.length_b   1.000
_cell.length_c   1.000
_cell.angle_alpha   90.00
_cell.angle_beta   90.00
_cell.angle_gamma   90.00
#
_symmetry.space_group_name_H-M   'P 1'
#
loop_
_entity.id
_entity.type
_entity.pdbx_description
1 polymer ?
#
loop_
_entity_poly.entity_id
_entity_poly.type
_entity_poly.pdbx_seq_one_letter_code
_entity_poly.pdbx_strand_id
1 'polypeptide(L)'
;MRASRSSRRPSCIRTLSSLLALLLLSMVGCGGRPPVPKRGVVEGDVGDWKFRRFQPVLDVEVWVPGNKAEAFTATYVRDAAERRGRISESDVVSVFVTRYSREQGVLRETVKLARRLAQEAGYSVEEGKVSGVRSVTIEGHGEAWVMWAAGKHVVKVGGRGRSDVPSGVVEHYGERYPSAMPGSVLEGPLPAGAETTPERAKGGPEKQPQKEPYDPKNPRPDWEGYDPKKPLPKPRAPKEP
;
A
#
# COMPACT_ATOMS: atom_id res chain seq x y z
N MET A 1 -47.26 -48.50 67.27
CA MET A 1 -45.79 -48.55 67.50
C MET A 1 -45.14 -49.38 66.40
N ARG A 2 -44.51 -48.73 65.40
CA ARG A 2 -43.49 -49.30 64.51
C ARG A 2 -42.78 -48.17 63.78
N ALA A 3 -41.47 -48.31 63.67
CA ALA A 3 -40.49 -47.29 63.36
C ALA A 3 -40.48 -46.86 61.88
N SER A 4 -40.08 -45.61 61.63
CA SER A 4 -39.51 -45.18 60.36
C SER A 4 -38.23 -44.37 60.63
N ARG A 5 -37.08 -44.98 60.33
CA ARG A 5 -35.76 -44.33 60.32
C ARG A 5 -35.56 -43.74 58.93
N SER A 6 -35.51 -42.41 58.82
CA SER A 6 -35.11 -41.71 57.59
C SER A 6 -33.63 -41.37 57.67
N SER A 7 -32.87 -41.93 56.72
CA SER A 7 -31.44 -41.77 56.50
C SER A 7 -31.17 -40.44 55.77
N ARG A 8 -30.39 -39.54 56.39
CA ARG A 8 -29.86 -38.34 55.72
C ARG A 8 -28.52 -38.69 55.09
N ARG A 9 -28.42 -38.56 53.75
CA ARG A 9 -27.14 -38.52 53.03
C ARG A 9 -26.69 -37.05 52.89
N PRO A 10 -25.40 -36.72 53.07
CA PRO A 10 -24.89 -35.38 52.81
C PRO A 10 -24.64 -35.15 51.31
N SER A 11 -25.15 -34.04 50.78
CA SER A 11 -24.87 -33.54 49.43
C SER A 11 -23.48 -32.89 49.39
N CYS A 12 -22.47 -33.63 48.93
CA CYS A 12 -21.14 -33.09 48.58
C CYS A 12 -20.91 -33.13 47.06
N ILE A 13 -21.77 -32.47 46.26
CA ILE A 13 -21.54 -32.33 44.81
C ILE A 13 -22.05 -30.96 44.34
N ARG A 14 -21.50 -29.83 44.82
CA ARG A 14 -21.83 -28.50 44.27
C ARG A 14 -20.70 -27.46 44.30
N THR A 15 -19.44 -27.86 44.46
CA THR A 15 -18.32 -26.88 44.57
C THR A 15 -17.16 -27.08 43.60
N LEU A 16 -17.23 -28.02 42.65
CA LEU A 16 -16.16 -28.21 41.65
C LEU A 16 -16.41 -27.56 40.28
N SER A 17 -17.65 -27.18 39.94
CA SER A 17 -17.95 -26.61 38.61
C SER A 17 -17.63 -25.12 38.44
N SER A 18 -17.41 -24.38 39.53
CA SER A 18 -17.24 -22.91 39.43
C SER A 18 -15.79 -22.47 39.16
N LEU A 19 -14.80 -23.36 39.27
CA LEU A 19 -13.38 -23.03 39.03
C LEU A 19 -12.94 -23.25 37.58
N LEU A 20 -13.67 -24.04 36.79
CA LEU A 20 -13.32 -24.30 35.38
C LEU A 20 -13.81 -23.20 34.43
N ALA A 21 -14.86 -22.45 34.81
CA ALA A 21 -15.41 -21.36 34.00
C ALA A 21 -14.56 -20.09 34.02
N LEU A 22 -13.70 -19.89 35.04
CA LEU A 22 -12.87 -18.68 35.14
C LEU A 22 -11.54 -18.79 34.37
N LEU A 23 -11.10 -20.01 34.00
CA LEU A 23 -9.83 -20.21 33.28
C LEU A 23 -9.96 -20.04 31.75
N LEU A 24 -11.18 -20.03 31.20
CA LEU A 24 -11.44 -19.92 29.76
C LEU A 24 -11.51 -18.46 29.25
N LEU A 25 -11.55 -17.46 30.13
CA LEU A 25 -11.55 -16.04 29.72
C LEU A 25 -10.15 -15.45 29.50
N SER A 26 -9.07 -16.16 29.85
CA SER A 26 -7.69 -15.67 29.74
C SER A 26 -7.09 -15.78 28.32
N MET A 27 -7.80 -16.39 27.37
CA MET A 27 -7.34 -16.63 26.00
C MET A 27 -7.85 -15.57 25.00
N VAL A 28 -8.52 -14.51 25.45
CA VAL A 28 -8.67 -13.29 24.62
C VAL A 28 -7.35 -12.52 24.72
N GLY A 29 -6.29 -13.13 24.18
CA GLY A 29 -5.01 -12.46 24.00
C GLY A 29 -5.28 -11.17 23.25
N CYS A 30 -4.72 -10.08 23.75
CA CYS A 30 -4.65 -8.79 23.08
C CYS A 30 -3.98 -8.97 21.71
N GLY A 31 -4.76 -9.40 20.71
CA GLY A 31 -4.41 -9.43 19.30
C GLY A 31 -4.39 -8.01 18.76
N GLY A 32 -3.49 -7.19 19.33
CA GLY A 32 -3.21 -5.87 18.80
C GLY A 32 -2.78 -6.00 17.35
N ARG A 33 -3.23 -5.06 16.51
CA ARG A 33 -2.81 -5.03 15.11
C ARG A 33 -1.29 -5.05 15.02
N PRO A 34 -0.69 -5.82 14.09
CA PRO A 34 0.74 -5.77 13.89
C PRO A 34 1.20 -4.32 13.65
N PRO A 35 2.32 -3.90 14.24
CA PRO A 35 2.76 -2.52 14.11
C PRO A 35 3.13 -2.19 12.66
N VAL A 36 2.89 -0.93 12.29
CA VAL A 36 3.34 -0.37 11.01
C VAL A 36 4.88 -0.45 10.92
N PRO A 37 5.46 -1.03 9.86
CA PRO A 37 6.91 -1.10 9.69
C PRO A 37 7.57 0.29 9.66
N LYS A 38 8.77 0.42 10.24
CA LYS A 38 9.50 1.71 10.28
C LYS A 38 9.74 2.28 8.87
N ARG A 39 10.07 1.41 7.92
CA ARG A 39 10.31 1.74 6.50
C ARG A 39 9.05 1.56 5.63
N GLY A 40 7.86 1.58 6.22
CA GLY A 40 6.57 1.52 5.52
C GLY A 40 6.19 0.13 5.00
N VAL A 41 7.13 -0.62 4.46
CA VAL A 41 6.87 -1.94 3.85
C VAL A 41 7.39 -3.09 4.72
N VAL A 42 6.83 -4.27 4.51
CA VAL A 42 7.23 -5.51 5.20
C VAL A 42 8.44 -6.11 4.49
N GLU A 43 9.58 -6.11 5.15
CA GLU A 43 10.84 -6.64 4.62
C GLU A 43 11.07 -8.08 5.06
N GLY A 44 10.13 -8.93 4.69
CA GLY A 44 10.12 -10.36 5.02
C GLY A 44 9.07 -11.08 4.17
N ASP A 45 9.14 -12.40 4.15
CA ASP A 45 8.24 -13.23 3.35
C ASP A 45 6.78 -13.06 3.77
N VAL A 46 5.87 -13.12 2.80
CA VAL A 46 4.42 -13.02 2.99
C VAL A 46 3.75 -14.24 2.34
N GLY A 47 3.50 -15.28 3.13
CA GLY A 47 3.03 -16.56 2.60
C GLY A 47 4.00 -17.13 1.55
N ASP A 48 3.50 -17.41 0.35
CA ASP A 48 4.28 -17.92 -0.77
C ASP A 48 5.04 -16.83 -1.55
N TRP A 49 5.04 -15.58 -1.07
CA TRP A 49 5.74 -14.46 -1.69
C TRP A 49 7.03 -14.14 -0.94
N LYS A 50 8.16 -14.36 -1.60
CA LYS A 50 9.50 -14.18 -1.06
C LYS A 50 9.97 -12.75 -1.23
N PHE A 51 10.38 -12.12 -0.14
CA PHE A 51 10.85 -10.74 -0.17
C PHE A 51 12.17 -10.64 -0.94
N ARG A 52 12.29 -9.68 -1.87
CA ARG A 52 13.49 -9.53 -2.70
C ARG A 52 14.17 -8.19 -2.54
N ARG A 53 13.40 -7.11 -2.48
CA ARG A 53 13.97 -5.77 -2.50
C ARG A 53 13.12 -4.80 -1.73
N PHE A 54 13.80 -3.96 -0.97
CA PHE A 54 13.29 -2.70 -0.45
C PHE A 54 13.91 -1.53 -1.23
N GLN A 55 13.14 -0.46 -1.45
CA GLN A 55 13.68 0.78 -1.99
C GLN A 55 12.84 2.00 -1.56
N PRO A 56 13.46 3.14 -1.16
CA PRO A 56 12.76 4.43 -1.11
C PRO A 56 12.51 4.92 -2.54
N VAL A 57 11.30 5.40 -2.83
CA VAL A 57 10.93 5.92 -4.15
C VAL A 57 10.55 7.39 -4.06
N LEU A 58 10.88 8.12 -5.12
CA LEU A 58 10.58 9.55 -5.25
C LEU A 58 9.20 9.81 -5.84
N ASP A 59 8.65 8.81 -6.52
CA ASP A 59 7.36 8.94 -7.20
C ASP A 59 6.22 8.81 -6.18
N VAL A 60 5.44 9.88 -6.06
CA VAL A 60 4.29 9.98 -5.16
C VAL A 60 3.06 10.13 -6.05
N GLU A 61 2.33 9.03 -6.25
CA GLU A 61 1.18 9.00 -7.15
C GLU A 61 0.01 9.86 -6.65
N VAL A 62 -0.21 9.89 -5.34
CA VAL A 62 -1.26 10.70 -4.70
C VAL A 62 -0.63 11.99 -4.17
N TRP A 63 -0.74 13.07 -4.95
CA TRP A 63 -0.25 14.37 -4.52
C TRP A 63 -1.23 15.04 -3.54
N VAL A 64 -0.75 15.41 -2.35
CA VAL A 64 -1.54 16.14 -1.34
C VAL A 64 -0.90 17.50 -1.08
N PRO A 65 -1.53 18.62 -1.51
CA PRO A 65 -0.91 19.94 -1.41
C PRO A 65 -0.49 20.33 0.01
N GLY A 66 0.73 20.85 0.13
CA GLY A 66 1.33 21.25 1.40
C GLY A 66 1.61 20.10 2.38
N ASN A 67 1.48 18.84 1.95
CA ASN A 67 1.67 17.67 2.80
C ASN A 67 2.84 16.83 2.31
N LYS A 68 3.97 16.92 3.03
CA LYS A 68 5.20 16.20 2.66
C LYS A 68 4.96 14.70 2.68
N ALA A 69 5.41 14.00 1.64
CA ALA A 69 5.28 12.57 1.50
C ALA A 69 6.66 11.87 1.37
N GLU A 70 6.73 10.64 1.85
CA GLU A 70 7.84 9.71 1.66
C GLU A 70 7.25 8.40 1.14
N ALA A 71 7.77 7.85 0.05
CA ALA A 71 7.27 6.62 -0.52
C ALA A 71 8.31 5.49 -0.43
N PHE A 72 7.82 4.29 -0.14
CA PHE A 72 8.61 3.08 0.03
C PHE A 72 8.04 1.98 -0.85
N THR A 73 8.90 1.16 -1.42
CA THR A 73 8.48 -0.03 -2.16
C THR A 73 9.15 -1.29 -1.62
N ALA A 74 8.38 -2.38 -1.59
CA ALA A 74 8.86 -3.73 -1.43
C ALA A 74 8.45 -4.57 -2.65
N THR A 75 9.38 -5.36 -3.16
CA THR A 75 9.11 -6.32 -4.23
C THR A 75 9.23 -7.73 -3.69
N TYR A 76 8.27 -8.58 -4.06
CA TYR A 76 8.23 -9.99 -3.74
C TYR A 76 8.14 -10.83 -5.01
N VAL A 77 8.70 -12.03 -4.94
CA VAL A 77 8.64 -13.02 -6.01
C VAL A 77 7.95 -14.27 -5.49
N ARG A 78 7.11 -14.90 -6.32
CA ARG A 78 6.45 -16.14 -5.97
C ARG A 78 7.46 -17.28 -5.78
N ASP A 79 7.42 -17.95 -4.65
CA ASP A 79 8.34 -19.05 -4.29
C ASP A 79 8.40 -20.16 -5.37
N ALA A 80 7.27 -20.50 -5.99
CA ALA A 80 7.21 -21.49 -7.07
C ALA A 80 7.99 -21.05 -8.33
N ALA A 81 8.07 -19.75 -8.61
CA ALA A 81 8.81 -19.22 -9.76
C ALA A 81 10.32 -19.37 -9.58
N GLU A 82 10.77 -19.23 -8.35
CA GLU A 82 12.18 -19.37 -7.98
C GLU A 82 12.60 -20.82 -8.02
N ARG A 83 11.76 -21.72 -7.49
CA ARG A 83 11.98 -23.17 -7.60
C ARG A 83 12.03 -23.65 -9.05
N ARG A 84 11.25 -23.02 -9.93
CA ARG A 84 11.29 -23.27 -11.38
C ARG A 84 12.54 -22.67 -12.06
N GLY A 85 13.27 -21.77 -11.40
CA GLY A 85 14.42 -21.07 -11.97
C GLY A 85 14.04 -20.06 -13.06
N ARG A 86 12.77 -19.65 -13.15
CA ARG A 86 12.30 -18.65 -14.13
C ARG A 86 11.21 -17.77 -13.54
N ILE A 87 11.51 -16.48 -13.49
CA ILE A 87 10.62 -15.42 -12.99
C ILE A 87 10.06 -14.66 -14.21
N SER A 88 8.74 -14.67 -14.35
CA SER A 88 8.01 -13.81 -15.28
C SER A 88 7.47 -12.57 -14.55
N GLU A 89 6.96 -11.57 -15.28
CA GLU A 89 6.31 -10.40 -14.66
C GLU A 89 5.14 -10.82 -13.75
N SER A 90 4.37 -11.84 -14.15
CA SER A 90 3.27 -12.40 -13.35
C SER A 90 3.71 -13.08 -12.05
N ASP A 91 5.00 -13.38 -11.90
CA ASP A 91 5.57 -13.97 -10.69
C ASP A 91 6.11 -12.91 -9.72
N VAL A 92 5.98 -11.62 -10.06
CA VAL A 92 6.39 -10.48 -9.23
C VAL A 92 5.16 -9.77 -8.69
N VAL A 93 5.25 -9.29 -7.45
CA VAL A 93 4.30 -8.33 -6.87
C VAL A 93 5.08 -7.24 -6.15
N SER A 94 4.65 -6.01 -6.33
CA SER A 94 5.19 -4.83 -5.67
C SER A 94 4.16 -4.24 -4.72
N VAL A 95 4.65 -3.75 -3.59
CA VAL A 95 3.86 -3.00 -2.62
C VAL A 95 4.50 -1.65 -2.44
N PHE A 96 3.71 -0.60 -2.68
CA PHE A 96 4.06 0.78 -2.44
C PHE A 96 3.31 1.28 -1.22
N VAL A 97 4.03 1.90 -0.30
CA VAL A 97 3.46 2.62 0.84
C VAL A 97 3.97 4.05 0.78
N THR A 98 3.05 4.98 0.56
CA THR A 98 3.32 6.42 0.69
C THR A 98 2.89 6.87 2.07
N ARG A 99 3.80 7.51 2.81
CA ARG A 99 3.57 8.07 4.14
C ARG A 99 3.60 9.59 4.07
N TYR A 100 2.52 10.22 4.52
CA TYR A 100 2.39 11.67 4.61
C TYR A 100 2.74 12.17 6.01
N SER A 101 3.14 13.44 6.11
CA SER A 101 3.37 14.07 7.41
C SER A 101 2.06 14.26 8.19
N ARG A 102 0.94 14.42 7.48
CA ARG A 102 -0.41 14.65 8.03
C ARG A 102 -1.45 13.78 7.32
N GLU A 103 -2.54 13.44 7.99
CA GLU A 103 -3.64 12.64 7.41
C GLU A 103 -4.58 13.48 6.54
N GLN A 104 -4.71 14.77 6.85
CA GLN A 104 -5.66 15.65 6.20
C GLN A 104 -5.42 15.69 4.68
N GLY A 105 -6.49 15.43 3.92
CA GLY A 105 -6.47 15.42 2.45
C GLY A 105 -6.06 14.10 1.80
N VAL A 106 -5.41 13.17 2.53
CA VAL A 106 -4.89 11.91 1.94
C VAL A 106 -6.01 11.08 1.31
N LEU A 107 -7.09 10.83 2.08
CA LEU A 107 -8.23 10.09 1.57
C LEU A 107 -8.86 10.79 0.37
N ARG A 108 -9.15 12.08 0.47
CA ARG A 108 -9.77 12.87 -0.61
C ARG A 108 -8.99 12.79 -1.92
N GLU A 109 -7.67 13.00 -1.88
CA GLU A 109 -6.84 12.96 -3.08
C GLU A 109 -6.67 11.54 -3.63
N THR A 110 -6.67 10.52 -2.76
CA THR A 110 -6.72 9.11 -3.20
C THR A 110 -8.00 8.81 -3.97
N VAL A 111 -9.15 9.31 -3.49
CA VAL A 111 -10.44 9.17 -4.19
C VAL A 111 -10.44 9.92 -5.52
N LYS A 112 -9.90 11.14 -5.55
CA LYS A 112 -9.76 11.91 -6.81
C LYS A 112 -8.91 11.15 -7.84
N LEU A 113 -7.79 10.56 -7.42
CA LEU A 113 -6.94 9.74 -8.28
C LEU A 113 -7.72 8.54 -8.84
N ALA A 114 -8.40 7.77 -7.97
CA ALA A 114 -9.17 6.60 -8.38
C ALA A 114 -10.26 6.96 -9.40
N ARG A 115 -11.00 8.07 -9.19
CA ARG A 115 -12.02 8.55 -10.13
C ARG A 115 -11.42 9.03 -11.45
N ARG A 116 -10.27 9.70 -11.42
CA ARG A 116 -9.57 10.10 -12.64
C ARG A 116 -9.16 8.87 -13.47
N LEU A 117 -8.60 7.85 -12.83
CA LEU A 117 -8.24 6.60 -13.49
C LEU A 117 -9.47 5.87 -14.05
N ALA A 118 -10.60 5.89 -13.34
CA ALA A 118 -11.86 5.31 -13.83
C ALA A 118 -12.40 5.99 -15.09
N GLN A 119 -11.98 7.22 -15.36
CA GLN A 119 -12.35 7.99 -16.55
C GLN A 119 -11.30 7.89 -17.67
N GLU A 120 -10.14 7.33 -17.39
CA GLU A 120 -9.05 7.20 -18.34
C GLU A 120 -9.25 5.97 -19.23
N ALA A 121 -9.08 6.14 -20.54
CA ALA A 121 -9.24 5.05 -21.48
C ALA A 121 -8.14 4.01 -21.28
N GLY A 122 -8.53 2.76 -21.01
CA GLY A 122 -7.60 1.64 -20.84
C GLY A 122 -7.48 1.12 -19.41
N TYR A 123 -8.09 1.80 -18.43
CA TYR A 123 -8.24 1.30 -17.06
C TYR A 123 -9.71 0.97 -16.74
N SER A 124 -9.89 -0.14 -16.04
CA SER A 124 -11.08 -0.48 -15.26
C SER A 124 -10.78 -0.21 -13.79
N VAL A 125 -11.68 0.49 -13.10
CA VAL A 125 -11.54 0.79 -11.67
C VAL A 125 -12.81 0.37 -10.95
N GLU A 126 -12.67 -0.55 -10.01
CA GLU A 126 -13.78 -1.11 -9.24
C GLU A 126 -13.57 -0.87 -7.74
N GLU A 127 -14.62 -0.45 -7.04
CA GLU A 127 -14.61 -0.47 -5.57
C GLU A 127 -15.00 -1.86 -5.06
N GLY A 128 -14.27 -2.38 -4.08
CA GLY A 128 -14.63 -3.65 -3.47
C GLY A 128 -13.95 -3.91 -2.13
N LYS A 129 -14.00 -5.17 -1.72
CA LYS A 129 -13.21 -5.69 -0.60
C LYS A 129 -12.32 -6.81 -1.09
N VAL A 130 -11.03 -6.71 -0.82
CA VAL A 130 -10.05 -7.76 -1.07
C VAL A 130 -9.50 -8.23 0.28
N SER A 131 -9.73 -9.50 0.63
CA SER A 131 -9.41 -10.05 1.96
C SER A 131 -9.86 -9.15 3.13
N GLY A 132 -11.11 -8.66 3.07
CA GLY A 132 -11.68 -7.81 4.10
C GLY A 132 -11.22 -6.34 4.08
N VAL A 133 -10.19 -5.99 3.30
CA VAL A 133 -9.71 -4.61 3.11
C VAL A 133 -10.58 -3.93 2.07
N ARG A 134 -11.28 -2.84 2.44
CA ARG A 134 -11.98 -2.02 1.44
C ARG A 134 -10.97 -1.23 0.62
N SER A 135 -11.06 -1.33 -0.69
CA SER A 135 -10.07 -0.77 -1.61
C SER A 135 -10.69 -0.47 -2.97
N VAL A 136 -9.90 0.16 -3.83
CA VAL A 136 -10.16 0.17 -5.27
C VAL A 136 -9.22 -0.81 -5.96
N THR A 137 -9.76 -1.64 -6.85
CA THR A 137 -9.01 -2.48 -7.78
C THR A 137 -8.91 -1.72 -9.10
N ILE A 138 -7.70 -1.64 -9.65
CA ILE A 138 -7.37 -0.91 -10.88
C ILE A 138 -6.70 -1.91 -11.81
N GLU A 139 -7.31 -2.17 -12.96
CA GLU A 139 -6.82 -3.11 -13.97
C GLU A 139 -6.75 -2.42 -15.33
N GLY A 140 -5.68 -2.62 -16.07
CA GLY A 140 -5.49 -1.97 -17.36
C GLY A 140 -4.07 -2.11 -17.85
N HIS A 141 -3.81 -1.94 -19.14
CA HIS A 141 -2.45 -1.94 -19.70
C HIS A 141 -1.54 -3.13 -19.29
N GLY A 142 -2.11 -4.30 -19.01
CA GLY A 142 -1.37 -5.47 -18.56
C GLY A 142 -0.89 -5.41 -17.11
N GLU A 143 -1.46 -4.54 -16.29
CA GLU A 143 -1.21 -4.44 -14.85
C GLU A 143 -2.50 -4.55 -14.04
N ALA A 144 -2.35 -5.03 -12.80
CA ALA A 144 -3.41 -5.09 -11.81
C ALA A 144 -2.90 -4.53 -10.49
N TRP A 145 -3.68 -3.64 -9.87
CA TRP A 145 -3.36 -2.93 -8.64
C TRP A 145 -4.55 -2.89 -7.70
N VAL A 146 -4.29 -3.01 -6.40
CA VAL A 146 -5.25 -2.76 -5.32
C VAL A 146 -4.71 -1.61 -4.49
N MET A 147 -5.50 -0.56 -4.31
CA MET A 147 -5.09 0.67 -3.62
C MET A 147 -6.10 1.10 -2.56
N TRP A 148 -5.60 1.59 -1.42
CA TRP A 148 -6.44 2.17 -0.37
C TRP A 148 -5.70 3.24 0.45
N ALA A 149 -6.46 4.19 0.98
CA ALA A 149 -5.97 5.12 2.00
C ALA A 149 -6.08 4.48 3.39
N ALA A 150 -5.09 4.73 4.26
CA ALA A 150 -5.01 4.23 5.63
C ALA A 150 -4.45 5.32 6.57
N GLY A 151 -5.34 6.25 6.97
CA GLY A 151 -4.97 7.44 7.73
C GLY A 151 -3.98 8.31 6.94
N LYS A 152 -2.80 8.56 7.51
CA LYS A 152 -1.70 9.29 6.83
C LYS A 152 -0.89 8.45 5.82
N HIS A 153 -1.40 7.31 5.38
CA HIS A 153 -0.73 6.45 4.41
C HIS A 153 -1.64 6.16 3.21
N VAL A 154 -1.01 5.89 2.06
CA VAL A 154 -1.64 5.24 0.91
C VAL A 154 -0.87 3.97 0.62
N VAL A 155 -1.59 2.86 0.51
CA VAL A 155 -1.01 1.55 0.17
C VAL A 155 -1.50 1.14 -1.20
N LYS A 156 -0.58 0.65 -2.03
CA LYS A 156 -0.84 0.12 -3.37
C LYS A 156 -0.10 -1.20 -3.53
N VAL A 157 -0.82 -2.27 -3.85
CA VAL A 157 -0.30 -3.65 -4.01
C VAL A 157 -0.63 -4.12 -5.42
N GLY A 158 0.33 -4.69 -6.14
CA GLY A 158 0.07 -5.17 -7.50
C GLY A 158 1.32 -5.25 -8.36
N GLY A 159 1.14 -5.21 -9.67
CA GLY A 159 2.27 -5.26 -10.61
C GLY A 159 1.84 -5.46 -12.05
N ARG A 160 2.84 -5.38 -12.93
CA ARG A 160 2.71 -5.66 -14.37
C ARG A 160 2.69 -7.16 -14.65
N GLY A 161 2.17 -7.53 -15.82
CA GLY A 161 2.04 -8.91 -16.26
C GLY A 161 1.02 -9.71 -15.44
N ARG A 162 0.09 -9.03 -14.76
CA ARG A 162 -0.91 -9.63 -13.87
C ARG A 162 -2.31 -9.22 -14.27
N SER A 163 -3.25 -10.15 -14.11
CA SER A 163 -4.70 -9.90 -14.18
C SER A 163 -5.35 -9.89 -12.80
N ASP A 164 -4.58 -10.11 -11.73
CA ASP A 164 -5.07 -10.18 -10.36
C ASP A 164 -4.01 -9.71 -9.36
N VAL A 165 -4.46 -9.32 -8.17
CA VAL A 165 -3.57 -8.97 -7.05
C VAL A 165 -3.65 -10.04 -5.97
N PRO A 166 -2.51 -10.58 -5.48
CA PRO A 166 -2.51 -11.63 -4.47
C PRO A 166 -3.19 -11.19 -3.18
N SER A 167 -4.35 -11.77 -2.90
CA SER A 167 -5.21 -11.38 -1.77
C SER A 167 -4.52 -11.53 -0.41
N GLY A 168 -3.66 -12.55 -0.23
CA GLY A 168 -2.87 -12.72 0.99
C GLY A 168 -1.84 -11.61 1.23
N VAL A 169 -1.30 -10.98 0.18
CA VAL A 169 -0.43 -9.80 0.33
C VAL A 169 -1.25 -8.58 0.73
N VAL A 170 -2.44 -8.42 0.14
CA VAL A 170 -3.38 -7.34 0.50
C VAL A 170 -3.82 -7.47 1.96
N GLU A 171 -4.19 -8.68 2.40
CA GLU A 171 -4.56 -8.98 3.78
C GLU A 171 -3.44 -8.60 4.77
N HIS A 172 -2.23 -9.09 4.49
CA HIS A 172 -1.07 -8.88 5.37
C HIS A 172 -0.75 -7.39 5.58
N TYR A 173 -0.91 -6.59 4.52
CA TYR A 173 -0.76 -5.14 4.61
C TYR A 173 -2.00 -4.47 5.22
N GLY A 174 -3.21 -4.96 4.95
CA GLY A 174 -4.46 -4.44 5.51
C GLY A 174 -4.54 -4.53 7.03
N GLU A 175 -3.97 -5.58 7.63
CA GLU A 175 -3.86 -5.71 9.10
C GLU A 175 -3.05 -4.58 9.73
N ARG A 176 -1.99 -4.12 9.05
CA ARG A 176 -1.07 -3.05 9.47
C ARG A 176 -1.57 -1.67 9.08
N TYR A 177 -2.27 -1.60 7.94
CA TYR A 177 -2.81 -0.39 7.32
C TYR A 177 -4.32 -0.52 7.11
N PRO A 178 -5.13 -0.38 8.17
CA PRO A 178 -6.57 -0.48 8.07
C PRO A 178 -7.12 0.57 7.09
N SER A 179 -7.98 0.13 6.19
CA SER A 179 -8.56 1.01 5.18
C SER A 179 -9.47 2.08 5.81
N ALA A 180 -9.27 3.32 5.38
CA ALA A 180 -10.12 4.48 5.66
C ALA A 180 -11.08 4.78 4.50
N MET A 181 -11.12 3.92 3.47
CA MET A 181 -12.00 4.13 2.31
C MET A 181 -13.47 4.04 2.75
N PRO A 182 -14.32 5.00 2.38
CA PRO A 182 -15.76 4.89 2.57
C PRO A 182 -16.37 3.95 1.52
N GLY A 183 -17.63 3.56 1.73
CA GLY A 183 -18.44 2.97 0.67
C GLY A 183 -18.76 3.99 -0.42
N SER A 184 -19.01 3.51 -1.63
CA SER A 184 -19.37 4.34 -2.80
C SER A 184 -18.31 5.39 -3.11
N VAL A 185 -17.04 5.00 -3.06
CA VAL A 185 -15.90 5.89 -3.23
C VAL A 185 -15.78 6.44 -4.65
N LEU A 186 -16.28 5.72 -5.65
CA LEU A 186 -16.25 6.14 -7.06
C LEU A 186 -17.41 7.10 -7.41
N GLU A 187 -18.57 6.95 -6.76
CA GLU A 187 -19.80 7.66 -7.14
C GLU A 187 -20.30 8.66 -6.09
N GLY A 188 -19.91 8.49 -4.82
CA GLY A 188 -20.40 9.28 -3.69
C GLY A 188 -19.83 10.71 -3.61
N PRO A 189 -20.15 11.47 -2.55
CA PRO A 189 -19.52 12.75 -2.31
C PRO A 189 -18.01 12.58 -2.09
N LEU A 190 -17.22 13.55 -2.55
CA LEU A 190 -15.79 13.53 -2.25
C LEU A 190 -15.58 13.67 -0.73
N PRO A 191 -14.65 12.90 -0.14
CA PRO A 191 -14.29 13.05 1.27
C PRO A 191 -13.88 14.48 1.62
N ALA A 192 -14.12 14.90 2.86
CA ALA A 192 -13.82 16.25 3.31
C ALA A 192 -12.32 16.61 3.10
N GLY A 193 -12.07 17.87 2.76
CA GLY A 193 -10.73 18.41 2.52
C GLY A 193 -10.78 19.66 1.65
N ALA A 194 -9.73 20.47 1.70
CA ALA A 194 -9.62 21.64 0.84
C ALA A 194 -9.70 21.23 -0.64
N GLU A 195 -10.33 22.06 -1.47
CA GLU A 195 -10.25 21.85 -2.90
C GLU A 195 -8.82 22.08 -3.37
N THR A 196 -8.27 21.05 -3.98
CA THR A 196 -7.01 21.14 -4.70
C THR A 196 -7.32 21.72 -6.06
N THR A 197 -7.25 23.05 -6.19
CA THR A 197 -7.10 23.68 -7.50
C THR A 197 -5.76 23.21 -8.05
N PRO A 198 -5.69 22.63 -9.27
CA PRO A 198 -4.40 22.31 -9.86
C PRO A 198 -3.67 23.62 -10.16
N GLU A 199 -2.91 24.14 -9.21
CA GLU A 199 -1.76 25.01 -9.49
C GLU A 199 -0.65 24.16 -10.09
N ARG A 200 -0.91 23.62 -11.28
CA ARG A 200 0.14 23.27 -12.23
C ARG A 200 0.01 24.31 -13.33
N ALA A 201 1.00 25.20 -13.44
CA ALA A 201 1.17 26.26 -14.46
C ALA A 201 0.73 27.70 -14.12
N LYS A 202 1.11 28.24 -12.95
CA LYS A 202 1.62 29.62 -12.90
C LYS A 202 2.90 29.64 -12.06
N GLY A 203 4.01 29.98 -12.70
CA GLY A 203 5.30 30.11 -12.05
C GLY A 203 5.24 31.17 -10.93
N GLY A 204 5.22 30.71 -9.68
CA GLY A 204 5.72 31.44 -8.53
C GLY A 204 7.07 30.83 -8.14
N PRO A 205 8.05 31.60 -7.65
CA PRO A 205 9.43 31.16 -7.60
C PRO A 205 9.56 29.96 -6.67
N GLU A 206 9.84 28.79 -7.27
CA GLU A 206 10.58 27.73 -6.59
C GLU A 206 11.76 28.40 -5.90
N LYS A 207 11.86 28.24 -4.58
CA LYS A 207 13.17 28.33 -3.94
C LYS A 207 13.98 27.23 -4.58
N GLN A 208 14.77 27.61 -5.58
CA GLN A 208 15.78 26.77 -6.20
C GLN A 208 16.51 26.04 -5.06
N PRO A 209 16.79 24.73 -5.18
CA PRO A 209 17.79 24.12 -4.30
C PRO A 209 19.01 25.05 -4.35
N GLN A 210 19.50 25.46 -3.18
CA GLN A 210 20.68 26.33 -3.09
C GLN A 210 21.69 25.81 -4.11
N LYS A 211 22.01 26.62 -5.13
CA LYS A 211 23.04 26.28 -6.09
C LYS A 211 24.29 26.03 -5.27
N GLU A 212 24.65 24.77 -5.09
CA GLU A 212 25.99 24.43 -4.66
C GLU A 212 26.95 25.14 -5.63
N PRO A 213 28.05 25.74 -5.14
CA PRO A 213 28.99 26.42 -5.99
C PRO A 213 29.40 25.48 -7.14
N TYR A 214 29.18 25.94 -8.37
CA TYR A 214 29.50 25.17 -9.57
C TYR A 214 30.96 24.72 -9.52
N ASP A 215 31.21 23.40 -9.53
CA ASP A 215 32.56 22.85 -9.58
C ASP A 215 33.22 23.25 -10.93
N PRO A 216 34.28 24.07 -10.93
CA PRO A 216 34.95 24.51 -12.15
C PRO A 216 35.55 23.37 -12.98
N LYS A 217 35.75 22.19 -12.38
CA LYS A 217 36.25 20.98 -13.06
C LYS A 217 35.14 20.21 -13.74
N ASN A 218 33.87 20.50 -13.45
CA ASN A 218 32.75 19.85 -14.11
C ASN A 218 32.63 20.41 -15.54
N PRO A 219 32.63 19.56 -16.57
CA PRO A 219 32.43 20.03 -17.94
C PRO A 219 31.09 20.76 -18.02
N ARG A 220 31.12 21.97 -18.59
CA ARG A 220 29.88 22.72 -18.82
C ARG A 220 29.01 21.92 -19.79
N PRO A 221 27.73 21.71 -19.49
CA PRO A 221 26.86 21.05 -20.45
C PRO A 221 26.74 21.93 -21.70
N ASP A 222 26.76 21.31 -22.88
CA ASP A 222 26.98 21.90 -24.20
C ASP A 222 25.73 22.59 -24.80
N TRP A 223 24.71 22.84 -23.98
CA TRP A 223 23.44 23.46 -24.39
C TRP A 223 23.60 24.91 -24.88
N GLU A 224 24.68 25.60 -24.52
CA GLU A 224 25.01 26.94 -25.05
C GLU A 224 25.29 26.92 -26.57
N GLY A 225 25.63 25.75 -27.13
CA GLY A 225 25.81 25.54 -28.58
C GLY A 225 24.65 24.82 -29.26
N TYR A 226 23.53 24.58 -28.56
CA TYR A 226 22.38 23.87 -29.11
C TYR A 226 21.62 24.73 -30.11
N ASP A 227 21.81 24.45 -31.40
CA ASP A 227 20.96 24.98 -32.47
C ASP A 227 19.73 24.06 -32.62
N PRO A 228 18.51 24.50 -32.26
CA PRO A 228 17.30 23.69 -32.35
C PRO A 228 16.91 23.33 -33.79
N LYS A 229 17.53 23.96 -34.80
CA LYS A 229 17.33 23.64 -36.22
C LYS A 229 18.34 22.61 -36.72
N LYS A 230 19.37 22.28 -35.95
CA LYS A 230 20.35 21.28 -36.32
C LYS A 230 19.77 19.88 -36.09
N PRO A 231 19.66 19.02 -37.11
CA PRO A 231 19.15 17.67 -36.93
C PRO A 231 20.02 16.92 -35.92
N LEU A 232 19.37 16.27 -34.96
CA LEU A 232 20.05 15.49 -33.93
C LEU A 232 20.97 14.45 -34.60
N PRO A 233 22.21 14.27 -34.12
CA PRO A 233 23.08 13.22 -34.64
C PRO A 233 22.39 11.86 -34.46
N LYS A 234 22.38 11.05 -35.51
CA LYS A 234 21.79 9.70 -35.46
C LYS A 234 22.44 8.90 -34.31
N PRO A 235 21.66 8.17 -33.50
CA PRO A 235 22.21 7.34 -32.43
C PRO A 235 23.27 6.40 -33.00
N ARG A 236 24.46 6.38 -32.42
CA ARG A 236 25.47 5.38 -32.78
C ARG A 236 24.92 4.01 -32.41
N ALA A 237 24.94 3.09 -33.37
CA ALA A 237 24.58 1.70 -33.12
C ALA A 237 25.42 1.14 -31.97
N PRO A 238 24.83 0.31 -31.08
CA PRO A 238 25.58 -0.31 -30.00
C PRO A 238 26.69 -1.17 -30.59
N LYS A 239 27.91 -1.03 -30.06
CA LYS A 239 28.99 -1.97 -30.35
C LYS A 239 28.63 -3.30 -29.69
N GLU A 240 28.49 -4.34 -30.48
CA GLU A 240 28.40 -5.71 -29.97
C GLU A 240 29.71 -6.09 -29.24
N PRO A 241 29.62 -6.92 -28.20
CA PRO A 241 30.76 -7.34 -27.38
C PRO A 241 31.77 -8.22 -28.13
#